data_AF-X1ADX8-F1
#
_entry.id   AF-X1ADX8-F1
#
_cell.length_a   1.000
_cell.length_b   1.000
_cell.length_c   1.000
_cell.angle_alpha   90.00
_cell.angle_beta   90.00
_cell.angle_gamma   90.00
#
_symmetry.space_group_name_H-M   'P 1'
#
loop_
_entity.id
_entity.type
_entity.pdbx_description
1 polymer ?
#
loop_
_entity_poly.entity_id
_entity_poly.type
_entity_poly.pdbx_seq_one_letter_code
_entity_poly.pdbx_strand_id
1 'polypeptide(L)'
;MMQRVGRINRVDTKFDKIYTFNFFPTKQSNDEIKLKEVAESKINAFLTLLGGDAAILTEGEPVSSHELFNRLISRETISGEEEIVESELKYLNIIKDIRDKKPELFKKIKLLPKKARSVKENKEHLNTLLTYFRLGKLQKFFIANNNQEPFELDFLTSAKIFECSSDEKKQNLSKDFYNLLDKNKKAFIDATTEEYLIPGHRRGRDSGTQVLKILKATLKNSARFTDEQEEYLKTLIKQLEEGAIPKQTTKKTLKALNELKSDLTNPLKVLAVVQNNIPK
;
A
#
# COMPACT_ATOMS: atom_id res chain seq x y z
N MET A 1 26.68 -11.35 6.63
CA MET A 1 26.23 -12.67 7.14
C MET A 1 25.90 -13.65 6.02
N MET A 2 25.04 -13.32 5.05
CA MET A 2 24.77 -14.19 3.89
C MET A 2 26.03 -14.67 3.15
N GLN A 3 26.97 -13.76 2.86
CA GLN A 3 28.25 -14.16 2.26
C GLN A 3 29.13 -15.05 3.15
N ARG A 4 28.89 -15.10 4.47
CA ARG A 4 29.60 -16.01 5.39
C ARG A 4 28.94 -17.40 5.37
N VAL A 5 27.61 -17.46 5.43
CA VAL A 5 26.84 -18.72 5.33
C VAL A 5 27.04 -19.37 3.96
N GLY A 6 27.01 -18.61 2.86
CA GLY A 6 27.23 -19.12 1.49
C GLY A 6 28.68 -19.56 1.18
N ARG A 7 29.63 -19.40 2.12
CA ARG A 7 30.96 -20.05 2.00
C ARG A 7 30.89 -21.52 2.39
N ILE A 8 29.93 -21.87 3.24
CA ILE A 8 29.72 -23.22 3.78
C ILE A 8 28.58 -23.90 3.02
N ASN A 9 27.46 -23.20 2.77
CA ASN A 9 26.33 -23.70 1.99
C ASN A 9 26.60 -23.58 0.49
N ARG A 10 27.24 -24.61 -0.10
CA ARG A 10 27.57 -24.73 -1.53
C ARG A 10 26.96 -26.02 -2.13
N VAL A 11 26.95 -26.13 -3.45
CA VAL A 11 26.38 -27.30 -4.15
C VAL A 11 27.07 -28.62 -3.75
N ASP A 12 28.35 -28.55 -3.35
CA ASP A 12 29.17 -29.74 -3.03
C ASP A 12 29.17 -30.12 -1.53
N THR A 13 28.30 -29.51 -0.71
CA THR A 13 28.30 -29.72 0.74
C THR A 13 27.72 -31.11 1.08
N LYS A 14 28.48 -31.94 1.82
CA LYS A 14 28.09 -33.32 2.17
C LYS A 14 27.18 -33.45 3.40
N PHE A 15 26.81 -32.34 4.04
CA PHE A 15 26.09 -32.33 5.32
C PHE A 15 24.64 -31.91 5.11
N ASP A 16 23.71 -32.67 5.70
CA ASP A 16 22.27 -32.43 5.54
C ASP A 16 21.76 -31.20 6.32
N LYS A 17 22.48 -30.76 7.36
CA LYS A 17 22.08 -29.63 8.22
C LYS A 17 23.27 -28.75 8.59
N ILE A 18 23.07 -27.44 8.49
CA ILE A 18 24.06 -26.42 8.89
C ILE A 18 23.44 -25.57 9.99
N TYR A 19 24.10 -25.53 11.15
CA TYR A 19 23.68 -24.69 12.28
C TYR A 19 24.53 -23.42 12.32
N THR A 20 23.87 -22.26 12.38
CA THR A 20 24.53 -20.95 12.48
C THR A 20 24.20 -20.31 13.81
N PHE A 21 25.22 -19.95 14.59
CA PHE A 21 25.08 -19.27 15.88
C PHE A 21 25.56 -17.83 15.78
N ASN A 22 24.68 -16.87 16.09
CA ASN A 22 25.01 -15.45 16.14
C ASN A 22 25.03 -14.98 17.59
N PHE A 23 26.16 -14.41 18.03
CA PHE A 23 26.31 -13.87 19.37
C PHE A 23 26.01 -12.37 19.38
N PHE A 24 25.08 -11.96 20.24
CA PHE A 24 24.73 -10.56 20.45
C PHE A 24 25.37 -10.02 21.73
N PRO A 25 25.66 -8.70 21.79
CA PRO A 25 26.16 -8.06 23.00
C PRO A 25 25.15 -8.12 24.16
N THR A 26 25.62 -7.90 25.38
CA THR A 26 24.77 -7.84 26.58
C THR A 26 23.75 -6.71 26.48
N LYS A 27 22.61 -6.84 27.20
CA LYS A 27 21.50 -5.87 27.15
C LYS A 27 21.96 -4.42 27.35
N GLN A 28 22.78 -4.17 28.37
CA GLN A 28 23.31 -2.83 28.68
C GLN A 28 24.10 -2.20 27.53
N SER A 29 24.93 -2.97 26.83
CA SER A 29 25.66 -2.45 25.66
C SER A 29 24.77 -2.32 24.42
N ASN A 30 23.74 -3.16 24.28
CA ASN A 30 22.81 -3.05 23.16
C ASN A 30 21.85 -1.86 23.31
N ASP A 31 21.48 -1.46 24.53
CA ASP A 31 20.58 -0.30 24.74
C ASP A 31 21.20 1.02 24.25
N GLU A 32 22.52 1.15 24.37
CA GLU A 32 23.29 2.31 23.90
C GLU A 32 23.54 2.26 22.37
N ILE A 33 23.96 1.10 21.83
CA ILE A 33 24.44 1.00 20.43
C ILE A 33 23.33 0.54 19.46
N LYS A 34 22.31 -0.17 19.97
CA LYS A 34 21.16 -0.73 19.25
C LYS A 34 21.55 -1.63 18.08
N LEU A 35 22.60 -2.44 18.27
CA LEU A 35 23.18 -3.27 17.20
C LEU A 35 22.24 -4.38 16.77
N LYS A 36 21.54 -4.99 17.73
CA LYS A 36 20.59 -6.07 17.47
C LYS A 36 19.44 -5.57 16.58
N GLU A 37 18.83 -4.45 16.94
CA GLU A 37 17.69 -3.86 16.23
C GLU A 37 18.09 -3.39 14.82
N VAL A 38 19.29 -2.82 14.67
CA VAL A 38 19.81 -2.41 13.36
C VAL A 38 20.11 -3.61 12.47
N ALA A 39 20.66 -4.69 13.03
CA ALA A 39 20.92 -5.93 12.30
C ALA A 39 19.62 -6.62 11.87
N GLU A 40 18.67 -6.76 12.79
CA GLU A 40 17.32 -7.30 12.53
C GLU A 40 16.59 -6.48 11.46
N SER A 41 16.60 -5.15 11.56
CA SER A 41 15.96 -4.27 10.58
C SER A 41 16.60 -4.37 9.18
N LYS A 42 17.93 -4.47 9.11
CA LYS A 42 18.64 -4.67 7.84
C LYS A 42 18.33 -6.02 7.22
N ILE A 43 18.35 -7.10 8.01
CA ILE A 43 18.07 -8.44 7.48
C ILE A 43 16.61 -8.59 7.13
N ASN A 44 15.67 -8.08 7.93
CA ASN A 44 14.27 -8.00 7.54
C ASN A 44 14.09 -7.24 6.23
N ALA A 45 14.76 -6.10 6.05
CA ALA A 45 14.73 -5.41 4.76
C ALA A 45 15.30 -6.27 3.62
N PHE A 46 16.38 -7.02 3.85
CA PHE A 46 16.94 -7.93 2.85
C PHE A 46 16.01 -9.12 2.54
N LEU A 47 15.43 -9.77 3.55
CA LEU A 47 14.49 -10.88 3.41
C LEU A 47 13.20 -10.43 2.73
N THR A 48 12.67 -9.25 3.06
CA THR A 48 11.53 -8.65 2.34
C THR A 48 11.89 -8.33 0.88
N LEU A 49 13.14 -7.96 0.59
CA LEU A 49 13.56 -7.60 -0.77
C LEU A 49 13.94 -8.81 -1.64
N LEU A 50 14.48 -9.88 -1.07
CA LEU A 50 15.03 -11.01 -1.83
C LEU A 50 14.28 -12.32 -1.59
N GLY A 51 13.46 -12.39 -0.54
CA GLY A 51 13.00 -13.66 0.02
C GLY A 51 14.09 -14.33 0.85
N GLY A 52 13.69 -15.08 1.86
CA GLY A 52 14.55 -16.05 2.52
C GLY A 52 13.75 -17.30 2.85
N ASP A 53 14.43 -18.43 2.73
CA ASP A 53 13.93 -19.79 2.96
C ASP A 53 14.28 -20.30 4.37
N ALA A 54 15.15 -19.59 5.10
CA ALA A 54 15.59 -19.96 6.45
C ALA A 54 15.83 -18.72 7.32
N ALA A 55 15.73 -18.91 8.64
CA ALA A 55 16.09 -17.90 9.63
C ALA A 55 17.63 -17.73 9.69
N ILE A 56 18.10 -16.48 9.63
CA ILE A 56 19.53 -16.14 9.50
C ILE A 56 20.10 -15.54 10.79
N LEU A 57 19.35 -14.70 11.53
CA LEU A 57 19.82 -14.09 12.78
C LEU A 57 19.28 -14.76 14.04
N THR A 58 17.97 -15.00 14.11
CA THR A 58 17.27 -15.40 15.33
C THR A 58 16.24 -16.50 15.06
N GLU A 59 16.09 -17.42 16.01
CA GLU A 59 15.03 -18.45 16.00
C GLU A 59 13.67 -17.78 16.22
N GLY A 60 13.02 -17.34 15.13
CA GLY A 60 11.76 -16.58 15.18
C GLY A 60 11.61 -15.50 14.09
N GLU A 61 12.55 -15.39 13.15
CA GLU A 61 12.39 -14.51 11.99
C GLU A 61 11.14 -14.88 11.16
N PRO A 62 10.32 -13.90 10.72
CA PRO A 62 9.19 -14.18 9.85
C PRO A 62 9.72 -14.60 8.47
N VAL A 63 9.65 -15.89 8.18
CA VAL A 63 9.93 -16.46 6.86
C VAL A 63 8.74 -16.14 5.95
N SER A 64 8.64 -14.88 5.53
CA SER A 64 7.67 -14.46 4.54
C SER A 64 8.38 -14.40 3.20
N SER A 65 8.01 -15.30 2.29
CA SER A 65 8.07 -14.98 0.86
C SER A 65 7.25 -13.69 0.65
N HIS A 66 7.61 -12.81 -0.28
CA HIS A 66 6.69 -12.08 -1.18
C HIS A 66 7.33 -10.86 -1.90
N GLU A 67 6.70 -10.53 -3.02
CA GLU A 67 6.86 -9.43 -3.98
C GLU A 67 8.04 -9.45 -4.97
N LEU A 68 9.28 -9.23 -4.54
CA LEU A 68 10.38 -9.00 -5.49
C LEU A 68 10.92 -10.28 -6.14
N PHE A 69 10.94 -11.40 -5.41
CA PHE A 69 11.33 -12.69 -5.98
C PHE A 69 10.33 -13.17 -7.02
N ASN A 70 9.02 -12.98 -6.78
CA ASN A 70 7.99 -13.23 -7.81
C ASN A 70 8.20 -12.35 -9.05
N ARG A 71 8.69 -11.12 -8.88
CA ARG A 71 9.06 -10.21 -9.97
C ARG A 71 10.35 -10.63 -10.70
N LEU A 72 11.31 -11.27 -10.03
CA LEU A 72 12.54 -11.78 -10.63
C LEU A 72 12.35 -13.14 -11.31
N ILE A 73 11.65 -14.08 -10.67
CA ILE A 73 11.19 -15.35 -11.25
C ILE A 73 10.32 -15.11 -12.49
N SER A 74 9.58 -13.99 -12.54
CA SER A 74 8.82 -13.60 -13.74
C SER A 74 9.67 -13.40 -15.00
N ARG A 75 11.00 -13.26 -14.88
CA ARG A 75 11.95 -13.16 -16.02
C ARG A 75 12.73 -14.44 -16.31
N GLU A 76 12.65 -15.49 -15.47
CA GLU A 76 13.40 -16.75 -15.62
C GLU A 76 12.52 -17.98 -15.91
N THR A 77 11.35 -17.79 -16.52
CA THR A 77 10.53 -18.88 -17.07
C THR A 77 11.07 -19.34 -18.44
N ILE A 78 12.32 -19.81 -18.49
CA ILE A 78 12.91 -20.48 -19.66
C ILE A 78 13.28 -21.95 -19.35
N SER A 79 13.30 -22.39 -18.10
CA SER A 79 13.47 -23.80 -17.76
C SER A 79 12.11 -24.46 -17.54
N GLY A 80 11.68 -25.27 -18.50
CA GLY A 80 10.36 -25.91 -18.51
C GLY A 80 10.26 -27.06 -17.52
N GLU A 81 9.77 -26.76 -16.32
CA GLU A 81 9.12 -27.75 -15.44
C GLU A 81 7.82 -27.14 -14.87
N GLU A 82 6.75 -27.93 -14.96
CA GLU A 82 5.34 -27.55 -14.82
C GLU A 82 4.89 -27.37 -13.37
N GLU A 83 5.24 -26.25 -12.73
CA GLU A 83 4.41 -25.70 -11.67
C GLU A 83 3.96 -24.29 -12.07
N ILE A 84 2.70 -24.20 -12.51
CA ILE A 84 2.05 -22.93 -12.86
C ILE A 84 1.87 -22.15 -11.56
N VAL A 85 2.90 -21.40 -11.15
CA VAL A 85 2.78 -20.42 -10.08
C VAL A 85 1.75 -19.40 -10.53
N GLU A 86 0.58 -19.39 -9.88
CA GLU A 86 -0.55 -18.52 -10.17
C GLU A 86 -0.19 -17.06 -9.89
N SER A 87 0.41 -16.42 -10.89
CA SER A 87 0.94 -15.06 -10.80
C SER A 87 -0.01 -14.05 -11.44
N GLU A 88 0.13 -12.77 -11.08
CA GLU A 88 -0.52 -11.64 -11.76
C GLU A 88 -0.31 -11.68 -13.29
N LEU A 89 0.82 -12.26 -13.73
CA LEU A 89 1.11 -12.51 -15.14
C LEU A 89 0.07 -13.39 -15.84
N LYS A 90 -0.52 -14.38 -15.15
CA LYS A 90 -1.61 -15.22 -15.68
C LYS A 90 -2.76 -14.32 -16.15
N TYR A 91 -3.23 -13.45 -15.26
CA TYR A 91 -4.33 -12.52 -15.56
C TYR A 91 -3.95 -11.47 -16.60
N LEU A 92 -2.71 -10.97 -16.58
CA LEU A 92 -2.22 -10.05 -17.61
C LEU A 92 -2.20 -10.69 -19.00
N ASN A 93 -1.76 -11.95 -19.10
CA ASN A 93 -1.74 -12.69 -20.35
C ASN A 93 -3.15 -12.98 -20.86
N ILE A 94 -4.09 -13.32 -19.99
CA ILE A 94 -5.51 -13.47 -20.36
C ILE A 94 -6.05 -12.17 -20.97
N ILE A 95 -5.75 -11.01 -20.36
CA ILE A 95 -6.21 -9.71 -20.89
C ILE A 95 -5.55 -9.39 -22.24
N LYS A 96 -4.25 -9.67 -22.41
CA LYS A 96 -3.54 -9.51 -23.68
C LYS A 96 -4.12 -10.41 -24.77
N ASP A 97 -4.38 -11.67 -24.44
CA ASP A 97 -5.00 -12.63 -25.35
C ASP A 97 -6.40 -12.19 -25.79
N ILE A 98 -7.21 -11.65 -24.88
CA ILE A 98 -8.53 -11.09 -25.22
C ILE A 98 -8.36 -9.88 -26.14
N ARG A 99 -7.39 -9.00 -25.87
CA ARG A 99 -7.10 -7.82 -26.71
C ARG A 99 -6.72 -8.24 -28.14
N ASP A 100 -5.85 -9.24 -28.27
CA ASP A 100 -5.24 -9.61 -29.56
C ASP A 100 -6.12 -10.58 -30.37
N LYS A 101 -6.78 -11.54 -29.71
CA LYS A 101 -7.61 -12.57 -30.36
C LYS A 101 -9.09 -12.22 -30.43
N LYS A 102 -9.61 -11.34 -29.56
CA LYS A 102 -11.05 -11.00 -29.45
C LYS A 102 -11.28 -9.48 -29.28
N PRO A 103 -10.97 -8.67 -30.31
CA PRO A 103 -11.00 -7.20 -30.20
C PRO A 103 -12.39 -6.62 -29.87
N GLU A 104 -13.48 -7.25 -30.33
CA GLU A 104 -14.84 -6.80 -30.01
C GLU A 104 -15.16 -6.94 -28.52
N LEU A 105 -14.78 -8.06 -27.92
CA LEU A 105 -14.93 -8.29 -26.48
C LEU A 105 -14.09 -7.29 -25.68
N PHE A 106 -12.85 -7.04 -26.12
CA PHE A 106 -11.99 -6.04 -25.50
C PHE A 106 -12.59 -4.63 -25.55
N LYS A 107 -13.17 -4.24 -26.69
CA LYS A 107 -13.88 -2.96 -26.85
C LYS A 107 -15.07 -2.87 -25.89
N LYS A 108 -15.85 -3.95 -25.75
CA LYS A 108 -16.97 -4.03 -24.80
C LYS A 108 -16.51 -3.87 -23.35
N ILE A 109 -15.41 -4.53 -22.96
CA ILE A 109 -14.81 -4.40 -21.61
C ILE A 109 -14.37 -2.95 -21.36
N LYS A 110 -13.71 -2.31 -22.34
CA LYS A 110 -13.25 -0.92 -22.21
C LYS A 110 -14.39 0.08 -22.01
N LEU A 111 -15.56 -0.20 -22.55
CA LEU A 111 -16.76 0.65 -22.46
C LEU A 111 -17.63 0.35 -21.23
N LEU A 112 -17.22 -0.58 -20.35
CA LEU A 112 -17.99 -0.88 -19.14
C LEU A 112 -18.14 0.36 -18.24
N PRO A 113 -19.34 0.60 -17.68
CA PRO A 113 -19.56 1.72 -16.80
C PRO A 113 -18.78 1.55 -15.48
N LYS A 114 -18.36 2.66 -14.88
CA LYS A 114 -17.60 2.66 -13.60
C LYS A 114 -18.29 1.93 -12.43
N LYS A 115 -19.62 1.82 -12.48
CA LYS A 115 -20.45 1.17 -11.45
C LYS A 115 -21.06 -0.14 -11.96
N ALA A 116 -20.35 -0.86 -12.82
CA ALA A 116 -20.76 -2.17 -13.31
C ALA A 116 -20.91 -3.16 -12.14
N ARG A 117 -21.93 -4.02 -12.22
CA ARG A 117 -22.28 -5.00 -11.19
C ARG A 117 -22.63 -6.32 -11.85
N SER A 118 -22.14 -7.40 -11.28
CA SER A 118 -22.52 -8.77 -11.66
C SER A 118 -22.66 -9.62 -10.41
N VAL A 119 -23.38 -10.73 -10.55
CA VAL A 119 -23.56 -11.71 -9.50
C VAL A 119 -23.34 -13.07 -10.12
N LYS A 120 -22.60 -13.92 -9.41
CA LYS A 120 -22.40 -15.33 -9.75
C LYS A 120 -22.65 -16.19 -8.52
N GLU A 121 -22.90 -17.47 -8.72
CA GLU A 121 -22.95 -18.43 -7.62
C GLU A 121 -21.52 -18.78 -7.20
N ASN A 122 -21.29 -18.87 -5.89
CA ASN A 122 -20.04 -19.35 -5.35
C ASN A 122 -20.34 -20.17 -4.09
N LYS A 123 -19.84 -21.40 -4.05
CA LYS A 123 -20.07 -22.33 -2.93
C LYS A 123 -19.32 -21.93 -1.67
N GLU A 124 -18.17 -21.27 -1.82
CA GLU A 124 -17.30 -20.89 -0.70
C GLU A 124 -17.71 -19.54 -0.09
N HIS A 125 -18.22 -18.63 -0.92
CA HIS A 125 -18.49 -17.25 -0.54
C HIS A 125 -19.98 -16.91 -0.63
N LEU A 126 -20.79 -17.54 0.22
CA LEU A 126 -22.24 -17.33 0.27
C LEU A 126 -22.61 -15.94 0.82
N ASN A 127 -23.55 -15.25 0.14
CA ASN A 127 -24.07 -13.93 0.54
C ASN A 127 -22.99 -12.86 0.78
N THR A 128 -21.90 -12.93 0.02
CA THR A 128 -20.81 -11.97 0.11
C THR A 128 -20.88 -10.92 -1.00
N LEU A 129 -20.34 -9.73 -0.73
CA LEU A 129 -20.13 -8.70 -1.72
C LEU A 129 -18.65 -8.30 -1.75
N LEU A 130 -17.99 -8.62 -2.86
CA LEU A 130 -16.67 -8.11 -3.20
C LEU A 130 -16.81 -6.78 -3.97
N THR A 131 -16.14 -5.73 -3.51
CA THR A 131 -16.18 -4.40 -4.12
C THR A 131 -14.78 -3.91 -4.42
N TYR A 132 -14.54 -3.50 -5.67
CA TYR A 132 -13.34 -2.80 -6.08
C TYR A 132 -13.56 -1.28 -5.98
N PHE A 133 -12.71 -0.62 -5.20
CA PHE A 133 -12.69 0.84 -5.09
C PHE A 133 -11.47 1.41 -5.80
N ARG A 134 -11.69 2.49 -6.56
CA ARG A 134 -10.63 3.27 -7.20
C ARG A 134 -10.79 4.74 -6.91
N LEU A 135 -9.80 5.33 -6.24
CA LEU A 135 -9.68 6.76 -6.00
C LEU A 135 -8.32 7.25 -6.53
N GLY A 136 -8.31 7.77 -7.76
CA GLY A 136 -7.08 8.14 -8.45
C GLY A 136 -6.19 6.93 -8.72
N LYS A 137 -5.03 6.88 -8.02
CA LYS A 137 -4.08 5.75 -8.04
C LYS A 137 -4.35 4.71 -6.95
N LEU A 138 -5.09 5.07 -5.90
CA LEU A 138 -5.45 4.15 -4.83
C LEU A 138 -6.47 3.14 -5.35
N GLN A 139 -6.18 1.87 -5.14
CA GLN A 139 -6.99 0.74 -5.55
C GLN A 139 -7.03 -0.25 -4.40
N LYS A 140 -8.23 -0.56 -3.92
CA LYS A 140 -8.44 -1.51 -2.82
C LYS A 140 -9.63 -2.40 -3.12
N PHE A 141 -9.61 -3.63 -2.61
CA PHE A 141 -10.71 -4.58 -2.70
C PHE A 141 -11.23 -4.86 -1.30
N PHE A 142 -12.54 -4.80 -1.12
CA PHE A 142 -13.17 -5.12 0.17
C PHE A 142 -14.24 -6.18 -0.03
N ILE A 143 -14.29 -7.14 0.88
CA ILE A 143 -15.34 -8.15 0.93
C ILE A 143 -16.15 -7.98 2.22
N ALA A 144 -17.48 -8.01 2.09
CA ALA A 144 -18.41 -7.97 3.21
C ALA A 144 -19.40 -9.13 3.16
N ASN A 145 -19.82 -9.56 4.35
CA ASN A 145 -20.97 -10.43 4.56
C ASN A 145 -21.88 -9.78 5.62
N ASN A 146 -23.10 -10.28 5.79
CA ASN A 146 -23.98 -9.86 6.87
C ASN A 146 -23.41 -10.22 8.25
N ASN A 147 -22.69 -11.34 8.35
CA ASN A 147 -22.25 -11.92 9.63
C ASN A 147 -20.84 -11.50 10.09
N GLN A 148 -20.06 -10.83 9.25
CA GLN A 148 -18.67 -10.48 9.52
C GLN A 148 -18.41 -9.02 9.15
N GLU A 149 -17.46 -8.40 9.85
CA GLU A 149 -16.97 -7.08 9.46
C GLU A 149 -16.24 -7.15 8.11
N PRO A 150 -16.36 -6.11 7.28
CA PRO A 150 -15.65 -6.03 6.01
C PRO A 150 -14.14 -6.02 6.22
N PHE A 151 -13.42 -6.74 5.36
CA PHE A 151 -11.96 -6.76 5.37
C PHE A 151 -11.39 -6.55 3.96
N GLU A 152 -10.16 -6.03 3.93
CA GLU A 152 -9.43 -5.78 2.68
C GLU A 152 -8.86 -7.09 2.12
N LEU A 153 -8.98 -7.27 0.81
CA LEU A 153 -8.38 -8.37 0.06
C LEU A 153 -7.28 -7.87 -0.87
N ASP A 154 -6.30 -8.73 -1.11
CA ASP A 154 -5.28 -8.52 -2.12
C ASP A 154 -5.86 -8.76 -3.54
N PHE A 155 -5.06 -8.38 -4.54
CA PHE A 155 -5.46 -8.52 -5.94
C PHE A 155 -5.66 -9.99 -6.35
N LEU A 156 -4.77 -10.89 -5.93
CA LEU A 156 -4.82 -12.29 -6.40
C LEU A 156 -6.02 -13.02 -5.82
N THR A 157 -6.29 -12.91 -4.51
CA THR A 157 -7.49 -13.51 -3.91
C THR A 157 -8.77 -12.92 -4.53
N SER A 158 -8.80 -11.60 -4.74
CA SER A 158 -9.94 -10.94 -5.37
C SER A 158 -10.16 -11.42 -6.82
N ALA A 159 -9.08 -11.58 -7.59
CA ALA A 159 -9.13 -12.06 -8.96
C ALA A 159 -9.67 -13.50 -9.04
N LYS A 160 -9.24 -14.38 -8.12
CA LYS A 160 -9.77 -15.75 -8.00
C LYS A 160 -11.27 -15.75 -7.69
N ILE A 161 -11.71 -14.90 -6.77
CA ILE A 161 -13.13 -14.76 -6.46
C ILE A 161 -13.90 -14.25 -7.68
N PHE A 162 -13.32 -13.38 -8.51
CA PHE A 162 -13.96 -12.90 -9.75
C PHE A 162 -13.92 -13.89 -10.92
N GLU A 163 -12.96 -14.82 -10.96
CA GLU A 163 -12.74 -15.75 -12.06
C GLU A 163 -14.00 -16.57 -12.37
N CYS A 164 -14.43 -16.59 -13.63
CA CYS A 164 -15.65 -17.25 -14.06
C CYS A 164 -15.48 -17.87 -15.45
N SER A 165 -16.30 -18.87 -15.75
CA SER A 165 -16.38 -19.42 -17.10
C SER A 165 -17.12 -18.46 -18.03
N SER A 166 -16.82 -18.50 -19.34
CA SER A 166 -17.54 -17.70 -20.35
C SER A 166 -19.04 -18.02 -20.40
N ASP A 167 -19.41 -19.23 -20.00
CA ASP A 167 -20.77 -19.76 -20.12
C ASP A 167 -21.53 -19.65 -18.79
N GLU A 168 -20.90 -19.10 -17.76
CA GLU A 168 -21.48 -18.96 -16.44
C GLU A 168 -22.60 -17.91 -16.45
N LYS A 169 -23.79 -18.32 -16.00
CA LYS A 169 -24.97 -17.46 -16.04
C LYS A 169 -24.90 -16.40 -14.95
N LYS A 170 -25.19 -15.16 -15.33
CA LYS A 170 -25.37 -14.05 -14.38
C LYS A 170 -26.61 -14.30 -13.52
N GLN A 171 -26.46 -14.08 -12.21
CA GLN A 171 -27.55 -14.14 -11.24
C GLN A 171 -28.16 -12.77 -10.93
N ASN A 172 -29.31 -12.80 -10.23
CA ASN A 172 -30.00 -11.60 -9.77
C ASN A 172 -29.30 -10.97 -8.55
N LEU A 173 -29.44 -9.65 -8.43
CA LEU A 173 -28.88 -8.90 -7.31
C LEU A 173 -29.64 -9.21 -6.02
N SER A 174 -28.91 -9.55 -4.96
CA SER A 174 -29.51 -9.73 -3.62
C SER A 174 -30.06 -8.41 -3.08
N LYS A 175 -31.11 -8.50 -2.24
CA LYS A 175 -31.72 -7.34 -1.55
C LYS A 175 -30.73 -6.64 -0.61
N ASP A 176 -29.78 -7.40 -0.06
CA ASP A 176 -28.79 -6.89 0.90
C ASP A 176 -27.63 -6.13 0.21
N PHE A 177 -27.63 -6.03 -1.11
CA PHE A 177 -26.54 -5.43 -1.87
C PHE A 177 -26.13 -4.04 -1.37
N TYR A 178 -27.11 -3.15 -1.13
CA TYR A 178 -26.81 -1.78 -0.70
C TYR A 178 -26.26 -1.74 0.73
N ASN A 179 -26.78 -2.59 1.62
CA ASN A 179 -26.29 -2.72 2.99
C ASN A 179 -24.83 -3.19 3.00
N LEU A 180 -24.50 -4.23 2.24
CA LEU A 180 -23.14 -4.74 2.10
C LEU A 180 -22.21 -3.73 1.42
N LEU A 181 -22.70 -3.00 0.43
CA LEU A 181 -21.93 -1.97 -0.26
C LEU A 181 -21.59 -0.83 0.70
N ASP A 182 -22.52 -0.41 1.54
CA ASP A 182 -22.28 0.66 2.50
C ASP A 182 -21.32 0.22 3.62
N LYS A 183 -21.35 -1.05 4.04
CA LYS A 183 -20.28 -1.63 4.89
C LYS A 183 -18.91 -1.52 4.23
N ASN A 184 -18.78 -1.99 2.98
CA ASN A 184 -17.53 -1.91 2.23
C ASN A 184 -17.05 -0.47 2.01
N LYS A 185 -17.96 0.49 1.77
CA LYS A 185 -17.60 1.91 1.65
C LYS A 185 -17.06 2.48 2.95
N LYS A 186 -17.68 2.15 4.09
CA LYS A 186 -17.18 2.58 5.41
C LYS A 186 -15.78 2.04 5.63
N ALA A 187 -15.58 0.73 5.44
CA ALA A 187 -14.26 0.10 5.55
C ALA A 187 -13.21 0.73 4.62
N PHE A 188 -13.59 1.05 3.38
CA PHE A 188 -12.70 1.74 2.44
C PHE A 188 -12.35 3.15 2.93
N ILE A 189 -13.33 3.91 3.43
CA ILE A 189 -13.10 5.25 3.98
C ILE A 189 -12.22 5.15 5.22
N ASP A 190 -12.49 4.21 6.12
CA ASP A 190 -11.74 4.03 7.36
C ASP A 190 -10.30 3.62 7.05
N ALA A 191 -10.08 2.60 6.20
CA ALA A 191 -8.74 2.19 5.78
C ALA A 191 -7.98 3.28 5.01
N THR A 192 -8.68 4.10 4.22
CA THR A 192 -8.06 5.22 3.51
C THR A 192 -7.77 6.38 4.46
N THR A 193 -8.67 6.68 5.40
CA THR A 193 -8.52 7.75 6.40
C THR A 193 -7.46 7.37 7.42
N GLU A 194 -7.36 6.09 7.78
CA GLU A 194 -6.25 5.49 8.50
C GLU A 194 -4.97 5.49 7.66
N GLU A 195 -4.96 5.27 6.35
CA GLU A 195 -3.77 5.53 5.52
C GLU A 195 -3.38 7.03 5.48
N TYR A 196 -4.34 7.94 5.72
CA TYR A 196 -4.06 9.37 5.95
C TYR A 196 -3.59 9.66 7.39
N LEU A 197 -3.96 8.85 8.38
CA LEU A 197 -3.67 9.04 9.82
C LEU A 197 -2.51 8.18 10.35
N ILE A 198 -2.14 7.09 9.68
CA ILE A 198 -0.99 6.23 9.95
C ILE A 198 0.16 6.78 9.11
N PRO A 199 1.11 7.51 9.70
CA PRO A 199 2.25 8.04 8.99
C PRO A 199 3.26 6.89 8.87
N GLY A 200 2.99 5.93 7.98
CA GLY A 200 3.91 4.87 7.61
C GLY A 200 5.26 5.46 7.25
N HIS A 201 6.21 5.33 8.15
CA HIS A 201 7.59 5.73 7.96
C HIS A 201 8.23 4.77 6.96
N ARG A 202 8.42 5.22 5.71
CA ARG A 202 9.58 4.83 4.90
C ARG A 202 9.77 5.77 3.71
N ARG A 203 10.79 6.63 3.91
CA ARG A 203 11.73 7.23 2.94
C ARG A 203 11.15 8.13 1.85
N GLY A 204 11.17 9.42 2.18
CA GLY A 204 11.12 10.52 1.21
C GLY A 204 9.79 11.26 1.17
N ARG A 205 9.18 11.59 2.31
CA ARG A 205 8.10 12.59 2.30
C ARG A 205 8.70 13.90 1.84
N ASP A 206 8.32 14.35 0.67
CA ASP A 206 8.52 15.72 0.27
C ASP A 206 7.82 16.61 1.31
N SER A 207 8.59 17.46 1.99
CA SER A 207 8.07 18.34 3.03
C SER A 207 6.97 19.25 2.48
N GLY A 208 7.02 19.56 1.18
CA GLY A 208 5.96 20.26 0.47
C GLY A 208 4.61 19.55 0.52
N THR A 209 4.56 18.23 0.31
CA THR A 209 3.30 17.48 0.31
C THR A 209 2.64 17.43 1.69
N GLN A 210 3.43 17.42 2.76
CA GLN A 210 2.91 17.45 4.13
C GLN A 210 2.38 18.83 4.50
N VAL A 211 3.11 19.90 4.18
CA VAL A 211 2.64 21.27 4.37
C VAL A 211 1.35 21.50 3.59
N LEU A 212 1.29 21.06 2.33
CA LEU A 212 0.12 21.15 1.47
C LEU A 212 -1.12 20.45 2.09
N LYS A 213 -0.95 19.25 2.68
CA LYS A 213 -2.04 18.56 3.38
C LYS A 213 -2.57 19.38 4.56
N ILE A 214 -1.69 19.96 5.38
CA ILE A 214 -2.06 20.81 6.52
C ILE A 214 -2.85 22.02 6.01
N LEU A 215 -2.32 22.75 5.02
CA LEU A 215 -2.96 23.94 4.46
C LEU A 215 -4.34 23.65 3.86
N LYS A 216 -4.50 22.51 3.13
CA LYS A 216 -5.80 22.08 2.60
C LYS A 216 -6.81 21.76 3.72
N ALA A 217 -6.36 21.19 4.83
CA ALA A 217 -7.21 20.94 5.98
C ALA A 217 -7.60 22.26 6.68
N THR A 218 -6.67 23.20 6.81
CA THR A 218 -6.92 24.52 7.40
C THR A 218 -7.91 25.34 6.57
N LEU A 219 -7.80 25.29 5.25
CA LEU A 219 -8.69 26.01 4.33
C LEU A 219 -10.13 25.46 4.31
N LYS A 220 -10.35 24.20 4.71
CA LYS A 220 -11.72 23.68 4.94
C LYS A 220 -12.42 24.35 6.12
N ASN A 221 -11.67 25.00 7.00
CA ASN A 221 -12.19 25.78 8.14
C ASN A 221 -12.18 27.29 7.81
N SER A 222 -12.55 27.63 6.57
CA SER A 222 -12.47 28.97 5.98
C SER A 222 -13.27 30.04 6.71
N ALA A 223 -14.31 29.67 7.47
CA ALA A 223 -15.19 30.59 8.17
C ALA A 223 -14.51 31.53 9.20
N ARG A 224 -13.21 31.30 9.51
CA ARG A 224 -12.41 32.12 10.43
C ARG A 224 -11.39 33.02 9.75
N PHE A 225 -11.30 33.00 8.43
CA PHE A 225 -10.33 33.80 7.66
C PHE A 225 -10.96 35.03 7.04
N THR A 226 -10.16 36.08 6.83
CA THR A 226 -10.53 37.18 5.94
C THR A 226 -10.31 36.80 4.48
N ASP A 227 -10.95 37.49 3.54
CA ASP A 227 -10.79 37.24 2.10
C ASP A 227 -9.32 37.26 1.66
N GLU A 228 -8.54 38.22 2.17
CA GLU A 228 -7.10 38.34 1.91
C GLU A 228 -6.30 37.12 2.42
N GLN A 229 -6.68 36.57 3.58
CA GLN A 229 -6.01 35.41 4.17
C GLN A 229 -6.33 34.12 3.40
N GLU A 230 -7.58 33.99 2.95
CA GLU A 230 -7.97 32.90 2.07
C GLU A 230 -7.22 32.93 0.74
N GLU A 231 -7.14 34.11 0.11
CA GLU A 231 -6.46 34.29 -1.17
C GLU A 231 -4.96 33.98 -1.06
N TYR A 232 -4.32 34.42 0.03
CA TYR A 232 -2.95 34.05 0.34
C TYR A 232 -2.76 32.53 0.44
N LEU A 233 -3.62 31.84 1.18
CA LEU A 233 -3.55 30.37 1.32
C LEU A 233 -3.79 29.64 -0.01
N LYS A 234 -4.74 30.11 -0.83
CA LYS A 234 -5.01 29.54 -2.17
C LYS A 234 -3.78 29.69 -3.08
N THR A 235 -3.15 30.87 -3.07
CA THR A 235 -1.93 31.15 -3.84
C THR A 235 -0.77 30.27 -3.39
N LEU A 236 -0.60 30.13 -2.07
CA LEU A 236 0.47 29.32 -1.49
C LEU A 236 0.30 27.82 -1.79
N ILE A 237 -0.94 27.31 -1.73
CA ILE A 237 -1.24 25.93 -2.11
C ILE A 237 -0.86 25.69 -3.58
N LYS A 238 -1.18 26.64 -4.47
CA LYS A 238 -0.82 26.56 -5.89
C LYS A 238 0.70 26.54 -6.09
N GLN A 239 1.44 27.42 -5.41
CA GLN A 239 2.91 27.44 -5.47
C GLN A 239 3.55 26.14 -4.93
N LEU A 240 2.96 25.51 -3.92
CA LEU A 240 3.39 24.20 -3.42
C LEU A 240 3.10 23.06 -4.39
N GLU A 241 1.97 23.11 -5.11
CA GLU A 241 1.61 22.15 -6.15
C GLU A 241 2.51 22.26 -7.39
N GLU A 242 2.91 23.47 -7.75
CA GLU A 242 3.83 23.78 -8.86
C GLU A 242 5.31 23.54 -8.48
N GLY A 243 5.60 23.26 -7.21
CA GLY A 243 6.97 23.02 -6.73
C GLY A 243 7.84 24.29 -6.68
N ALA A 244 7.23 25.48 -6.67
CA ALA A 244 7.91 26.77 -6.68
C ALA A 244 8.61 27.11 -5.34
N ILE A 245 8.27 26.39 -4.26
CA ILE A 245 8.83 26.65 -2.93
C ILE A 245 10.06 25.77 -2.67
N PRO A 246 11.21 26.35 -2.26
CA PRO A 246 12.41 25.58 -1.97
C PRO A 246 12.20 24.50 -0.89
N LYS A 247 12.83 23.33 -1.09
CA LYS A 247 12.73 22.19 -0.17
C LYS A 247 13.19 22.50 1.26
N GLN A 248 14.17 23.38 1.43
CA GLN A 248 14.59 23.82 2.77
C GLN A 248 13.50 24.63 3.47
N THR A 249 12.83 25.53 2.75
CA THR A 249 11.73 26.36 3.26
C THR A 249 10.54 25.50 3.66
N THR A 250 10.13 24.55 2.82
CA THR A 250 9.06 23.61 3.16
C THR A 250 9.42 22.74 4.38
N LYS A 251 10.67 22.32 4.52
CA LYS A 251 11.15 21.54 5.69
C LYS A 251 11.14 22.36 6.98
N LYS A 252 11.57 23.63 6.93
CA LYS A 252 11.53 24.56 8.07
C LYS A 252 10.08 24.85 8.48
N THR A 253 9.22 25.12 7.50
CA THR A 253 7.79 25.36 7.71
C THR A 253 7.11 24.14 8.32
N LEU A 254 7.39 22.94 7.82
CA LEU A 254 6.87 21.69 8.37
C LEU A 254 7.28 21.51 9.84
N LYS A 255 8.53 21.80 10.18
CA LYS A 255 9.03 21.70 11.55
C LYS A 255 8.26 22.65 12.48
N ALA A 256 8.11 23.92 12.08
CA ALA A 256 7.38 24.92 12.84
C ALA A 256 5.88 24.57 12.97
N LEU A 257 5.27 23.96 11.95
CA LEU A 257 3.89 23.47 12.01
C LEU A 257 3.75 22.30 12.98
N ASN A 258 4.71 21.37 13.00
CA ASN A 258 4.69 20.24 13.95
C ASN A 258 4.89 20.68 15.41
N GLU A 259 5.60 21.78 15.64
CA GLU A 259 5.79 22.38 16.97
C GLU A 259 4.47 22.90 17.58
N LEU A 260 3.45 23.18 16.76
CA LEU A 260 2.12 23.60 17.24
C LEU A 260 1.34 22.49 17.97
N LYS A 261 1.62 21.21 17.72
CA LYS A 261 0.91 20.07 18.34
C LYS A 261 -0.62 20.24 18.35
N SER A 262 -1.24 20.46 19.52
CA SER A 262 -2.69 20.66 19.70
C SER A 262 -3.22 21.94 19.03
N ASP A 263 -2.36 22.95 18.87
CA ASP A 263 -2.68 24.22 18.22
C ASP A 263 -2.77 24.13 16.70
N LEU A 264 -2.42 22.99 16.10
CA LEU A 264 -2.56 22.76 14.64
C LEU A 264 -4.03 22.82 14.19
N THR A 265 -4.96 22.61 15.12
CA THR A 265 -6.40 22.74 14.88
C THR A 265 -6.88 24.19 14.81
N ASN A 266 -6.05 25.15 15.25
CA ASN A 266 -6.38 26.58 15.20
C ASN A 266 -5.92 27.20 13.87
N PRO A 267 -6.85 27.59 12.98
CA PRO A 267 -6.53 28.05 11.64
C PRO A 267 -5.65 29.31 11.61
N LEU A 268 -5.82 30.22 12.58
CA LEU A 268 -5.04 31.47 12.65
C LEU A 268 -3.59 31.23 13.07
N LYS A 269 -3.35 30.28 13.97
CA LYS A 269 -1.99 29.91 14.40
C LYS A 269 -1.22 29.24 13.26
N VAL A 270 -1.89 28.38 12.48
CA VAL A 270 -1.30 27.77 11.28
C VAL A 270 -0.95 28.85 10.25
N LEU A 271 -1.84 29.80 9.99
CA LEU A 271 -1.58 30.92 9.07
C LEU A 271 -0.35 31.74 9.51
N ALA A 272 -0.25 32.09 10.80
CA ALA A 272 0.87 32.86 11.33
C ALA A 272 2.22 32.14 11.17
N VAL A 273 2.26 30.83 11.45
CA VAL A 273 3.48 30.02 11.27
C VAL A 273 3.90 29.96 9.80
N VAL A 274 2.94 29.90 8.89
CA VAL A 274 3.20 29.81 7.45
C VAL A 274 3.71 31.15 6.91
N GLN A 275 3.09 32.27 7.27
CA GLN A 275 3.54 33.62 6.90
C GLN A 275 4.95 33.95 7.43
N ASN A 276 5.30 33.45 8.62
CA ASN A 276 6.63 33.67 9.19
C ASN A 276 7.74 32.87 8.49
N ASN A 277 7.42 31.74 7.86
CA ASN A 277 8.41 30.85 7.26
C ASN A 277 8.46 30.93 5.72
N ILE A 278 7.41 31.43 5.09
CA ILE A 278 7.32 31.60 3.65
C ILE A 278 7.07 33.10 3.38
N PRO A 279 8.11 33.88 3.01
CA PRO A 279 7.91 35.27 2.64
C PRO A 279 7.01 35.37 1.41
N LYS A 280 6.20 36.44 1.35
CA LYS A 280 5.28 36.74 0.23
C LYS A 280 6.01 36.83 -1.11
#